data_AF-A0A7M3MYY8-F1
#
_entry.id   AF-A0A7M3MYY8-F1
#
_cell.length_a   1.000
_cell.length_b   1.000
_cell.length_c   1.000
_cell.angle_alpha   90.00
_cell.angle_beta   90.00
_cell.angle_gamma   90.00
#
_symmetry.space_group_name_H-M   'P 1'
#
loop_
_entity.id
_entity.type
_entity.pdbx_description
1 polymer ?
#
loop_
_entity_poly.entity_id
_entity_poly.type
_entity_poly.pdbx_seq_one_letter_code
_entity_poly.pdbx_strand_id
1 'polypeptide(L)'
;MVNSENQWCAQKLTCLLSLSQKMKKLILVRHAKSSWDDLSRGDHQRPLNKRGNRDAPKMAALLKERVGLPDAWLSSSAVRALQTAKFFLNEFSVSEEKMRVRDSIYHASVNTLLENIHKIDEEANSAIFFGHNPGITYLVDELTNLGPDNIPTCGISILESYAEYWSNFEDEDIRFADYMYPKKDLKHIYG
;
A
#
# COMPACT_ATOMS: atom_id res chain seq x y z
N MET A 1 29.52 40.06 5.25
CA MET A 1 29.16 39.75 3.85
C MET A 1 29.34 38.25 3.67
N VAL A 2 28.24 37.49 3.69
CA VAL A 2 28.29 36.04 3.46
C VAL A 2 28.27 35.85 1.94
N ASN A 3 29.30 35.21 1.39
CA ASN A 3 29.49 35.08 -0.06
C ASN A 3 28.31 34.35 -0.70
N SER A 4 27.71 34.96 -1.72
CA SER A 4 26.61 34.42 -2.53
C SER A 4 26.95 33.06 -3.18
N GLU A 5 28.23 32.79 -3.43
CA GLU A 5 28.73 31.50 -3.89
C GLU A 5 28.49 30.35 -2.90
N ASN A 6 28.62 30.60 -1.59
CA ASN A 6 28.36 29.58 -0.56
C ASN A 6 26.86 29.25 -0.45
N GLN A 7 26.00 30.24 -0.71
CA GLN A 7 24.54 30.06 -0.64
C GLN A 7 24.02 29.30 -1.86
N TRP A 8 24.59 29.56 -3.04
CA TRP A 8 24.29 28.83 -4.27
C TRP A 8 24.81 27.38 -4.25
N CYS A 9 26.02 27.16 -3.72
CA CYS A 9 26.56 25.80 -3.51
C CYS A 9 25.72 25.02 -2.50
N ALA A 10 25.32 25.62 -1.38
CA ALA A 10 24.46 24.98 -0.39
C ALA A 10 23.11 24.58 -1.00
N GLN A 11 22.44 25.47 -1.74
CA GLN A 11 21.16 25.16 -2.40
C GLN A 11 21.29 24.09 -3.49
N LYS A 12 22.40 24.06 -4.24
CA LYS A 12 22.68 22.97 -5.17
C LYS A 12 22.93 21.65 -4.47
N LEU A 13 23.66 21.63 -3.36
CA LEU A 13 23.87 20.43 -2.55
C LEU A 13 22.56 19.94 -1.93
N THR A 14 21.71 20.83 -1.39
CA THR A 14 20.39 20.44 -0.87
C THR A 14 19.48 19.88 -1.97
N CYS A 15 19.51 20.46 -3.17
CA CYS A 15 18.78 19.95 -4.32
C CYS A 15 19.34 18.60 -4.83
N LEU A 16 20.67 18.44 -4.87
CA LEU A 16 21.32 17.18 -5.27
C LEU A 16 21.10 16.06 -4.23
N LEU A 17 21.11 16.39 -2.94
CA LEU A 17 20.79 15.47 -1.85
C LEU A 17 19.30 15.08 -1.88
N SER A 18 18.40 16.03 -2.15
CA SER A 18 16.97 15.76 -2.36
C SER A 18 16.72 14.86 -3.58
N LEU A 19 17.54 14.96 -4.63
CA LEU A 19 17.47 14.11 -5.83
C LEU A 19 18.09 12.72 -5.63
N SER A 20 18.85 12.50 -4.54
CA SER A 20 19.48 11.20 -4.21
C SER A 20 18.85 10.49 -3.02
N GLN A 21 17.85 11.08 -2.36
CA GLN A 21 17.15 10.45 -1.24
C GLN A 21 16.23 9.34 -1.77
N LYS A 22 16.51 8.10 -1.36
CA LYS A 22 15.65 6.96 -1.70
C LYS A 22 14.33 7.13 -0.95
N MET A 23 13.24 7.25 -1.71
CA MET A 23 11.89 7.35 -1.17
C MET A 23 11.30 5.95 -0.94
N LYS A 24 10.72 5.70 0.22
CA LYS A 24 9.94 4.50 0.51
C LYS A 24 8.47 4.73 0.14
N LYS A 25 7.88 3.75 -0.56
CA LYS A 25 6.49 3.78 -1.02
C LYS A 25 5.70 2.62 -0.44
N LEU A 26 4.71 2.93 0.38
CA LEU A 26 3.81 1.94 0.98
C LEU A 26 2.45 1.98 0.29
N ILE A 27 2.06 0.86 -0.31
CA ILE A 27 0.78 0.68 -0.99
C ILE A 27 -0.10 -0.24 -0.13
N LEU A 28 -1.15 0.32 0.46
CA LEU A 28 -2.08 -0.40 1.33
C LEU A 28 -3.35 -0.74 0.55
N VAL A 29 -3.66 -2.03 0.45
CA VAL A 29 -4.84 -2.53 -0.25
C VAL A 29 -5.76 -3.26 0.72
N ARG A 30 -6.97 -2.72 0.94
CA ARG A 30 -8.01 -3.51 1.60
C ARG A 30 -8.49 -4.60 0.66
N HIS A 31 -8.61 -5.83 1.14
CA HIS A 31 -9.12 -6.95 0.34
C HIS A 31 -10.44 -6.59 -0.40
N ALA A 32 -10.64 -7.20 -1.57
CA ALA A 32 -11.85 -7.03 -2.36
C ALA A 32 -13.06 -7.67 -1.68
N LYS A 33 -14.27 -7.36 -2.17
CA LYS A 33 -15.50 -7.77 -1.48
C LYS A 33 -15.61 -9.29 -1.33
N SER A 34 -15.70 -9.77 -0.09
CA SER A 34 -15.90 -11.18 0.24
C SER A 34 -17.37 -11.60 0.28
N SER A 35 -17.60 -12.90 0.10
CA SER A 35 -18.87 -13.60 0.27
C SER A 35 -19.17 -13.88 1.75
N TRP A 36 -20.45 -14.07 2.05
CA TRP A 36 -20.95 -14.57 3.34
C TRP A 36 -21.85 -15.81 3.13
N ASP A 37 -21.84 -16.39 1.93
CA ASP A 37 -22.84 -17.37 1.51
C ASP A 37 -22.64 -18.73 2.19
N ASP A 38 -21.42 -19.03 2.66
CA ASP A 38 -21.09 -20.25 3.39
C ASP A 38 -20.42 -19.91 4.73
N LEU A 39 -21.25 -19.78 5.77
CA LEU A 39 -20.80 -19.46 7.14
C LEU A 39 -20.09 -20.64 7.82
N SER A 40 -20.18 -21.86 7.26
CA SER A 40 -19.59 -23.06 7.86
C SER A 40 -18.05 -23.09 7.79
N ARG A 41 -17.46 -22.36 6.84
CA ARG A 41 -16.00 -22.34 6.60
C ARG A 41 -15.22 -21.43 7.57
N GLY A 42 -15.91 -20.66 8.42
CA GLY A 42 -15.29 -19.66 9.29
C GLY A 42 -14.80 -18.42 8.54
N ASP A 43 -14.55 -17.31 9.26
CA ASP A 43 -14.28 -16.02 8.62
C ASP A 43 -13.04 -16.03 7.71
N HIS A 44 -11.97 -16.69 8.15
CA HIS A 44 -10.67 -16.73 7.47
C HIS A 44 -10.75 -17.36 6.07
N GLN A 45 -11.64 -18.34 5.88
CA GLN A 45 -11.82 -19.09 4.63
C GLN A 45 -12.82 -18.45 3.67
N ARG A 46 -13.41 -17.31 4.01
CA ARG A 46 -14.40 -16.64 3.16
C ARG A 46 -13.77 -16.19 1.84
N PRO A 47 -14.29 -16.65 0.69
CA PRO A 47 -13.77 -16.25 -0.61
C PRO A 47 -14.28 -14.87 -1.03
N LEU A 48 -13.72 -14.34 -2.12
CA LEU A 48 -14.29 -13.20 -2.84
C LEU A 48 -15.67 -13.54 -3.41
N ASN A 49 -16.57 -12.57 -3.39
CA ASN A 49 -17.86 -12.70 -4.09
C ASN A 49 -17.76 -12.23 -5.55
N LYS A 50 -18.87 -12.30 -6.29
CA LYS A 50 -18.93 -11.87 -7.70
C LYS A 50 -18.43 -10.43 -7.90
N ARG A 51 -18.75 -9.52 -6.98
CA ARG A 51 -18.27 -8.13 -7.02
C ARG A 51 -16.76 -8.05 -6.76
N GLY A 52 -16.24 -8.78 -5.77
CA GLY A 52 -14.81 -8.81 -5.47
C GLY A 52 -13.97 -9.31 -6.65
N ASN A 53 -14.39 -10.41 -7.28
CA ASN A 53 -13.73 -10.97 -8.47
C ASN A 53 -13.78 -10.04 -9.70
N ARG A 54 -14.76 -9.15 -9.76
CA ARG A 54 -14.87 -8.14 -10.82
C ARG A 54 -14.05 -6.87 -10.53
N ASP A 55 -14.06 -6.43 -9.28
CA ASP A 55 -13.45 -5.15 -8.88
C ASP A 55 -11.92 -5.29 -8.74
N ALA A 56 -11.41 -6.43 -8.24
CA ALA A 56 -9.97 -6.63 -8.00
C ALA A 56 -9.09 -6.53 -9.27
N PRO A 57 -9.40 -7.18 -10.41
CA PRO A 57 -8.61 -7.01 -11.63
C PRO A 57 -8.58 -5.56 -12.14
N LYS A 58 -9.71 -4.84 -12.03
CA LYS A 58 -9.79 -3.44 -12.47
C LYS A 58 -8.91 -2.53 -11.63
N MET A 59 -8.92 -2.73 -10.31
CA MET A 59 -8.09 -1.95 -9.40
C MET A 59 -6.61 -2.29 -9.53
N ALA A 60 -6.28 -3.55 -9.83
CA ALA A 60 -4.91 -3.96 -10.15
C ALA A 60 -4.38 -3.23 -11.39
N ALA A 61 -5.17 -3.20 -12.47
CA ALA A 61 -4.79 -2.51 -13.71
C ALA A 61 -4.62 -1.01 -13.48
N LEU A 62 -5.57 -0.39 -12.76
CA LEU A 62 -5.48 1.02 -12.40
C LEU A 62 -4.23 1.33 -11.57
N LEU A 63 -3.89 0.48 -10.59
CA LEU A 63 -2.69 0.68 -9.79
C LEU A 63 -1.42 0.60 -10.65
N LYS A 64 -1.35 -0.37 -11.58
CA LYS A 64 -0.19 -0.55 -12.48
C LYS A 64 0.05 0.65 -13.39
N GLU A 65 -0.99 1.41 -13.74
CA GLU A 65 -0.85 2.66 -14.48
C GLU A 65 -0.30 3.81 -13.61
N ARG A 66 -0.38 3.69 -12.28
CA ARG A 66 -0.04 4.76 -11.31
C ARG A 66 1.31 4.54 -10.63
N VAL A 67 1.77 3.30 -10.55
CA VAL A 67 3.04 2.96 -9.89
C VAL A 67 3.89 2.03 -10.75
N GLY A 68 5.21 2.06 -10.53
CA GLY A 68 6.10 1.01 -11.02
C GLY A 68 5.87 -0.34 -10.31
N LEU A 69 6.65 -1.35 -10.69
CA LEU A 69 6.60 -2.67 -10.06
C LEU A 69 6.98 -2.58 -8.57
N PRO A 70 6.10 -2.96 -7.62
CA PRO A 70 6.46 -3.03 -6.21
C PRO A 70 7.55 -4.07 -5.93
N ASP A 71 8.52 -3.72 -5.07
CA ASP A 71 9.65 -4.58 -4.73
C ASP A 71 9.25 -5.69 -3.74
N ALA A 72 8.38 -5.37 -2.77
CA ALA A 72 7.91 -6.29 -1.75
C ALA A 72 6.39 -6.50 -1.80
N TRP A 73 5.95 -7.75 -1.72
CA TRP A 73 4.54 -8.14 -1.77
C TRP A 73 4.17 -8.90 -0.49
N LEU A 74 3.20 -8.38 0.27
CA LEU A 74 2.76 -8.96 1.53
C LEU A 74 1.25 -9.11 1.58
N SER A 75 0.75 -10.22 2.10
CA SER A 75 -0.70 -10.43 2.25
C SER A 75 -1.03 -11.11 3.57
N SER A 76 -2.16 -10.73 4.15
CA SER A 76 -2.86 -11.59 5.12
C SER A 76 -3.11 -12.98 4.53
N SER A 77 -3.06 -13.99 5.39
CA SER A 77 -3.37 -15.38 5.06
C SER A 77 -4.85 -15.67 4.78
N ALA A 78 -5.76 -14.75 5.09
CA ALA A 78 -7.18 -14.95 4.80
C ALA A 78 -7.44 -15.10 3.30
N VAL A 79 -8.31 -16.03 2.92
CA VAL A 79 -8.56 -16.41 1.52
C VAL A 79 -8.92 -15.22 0.64
N ARG A 80 -9.79 -14.32 1.13
CA ARG A 80 -10.16 -13.09 0.42
C ARG A 80 -8.99 -12.14 0.16
N ALA A 81 -8.01 -12.04 1.07
CA ALA A 81 -6.83 -11.20 0.90
C ALA A 81 -5.90 -11.83 -0.13
N LEU A 82 -5.61 -13.13 -0.01
CA LEU A 82 -4.81 -13.89 -0.96
C LEU A 82 -5.40 -13.85 -2.38
N GLN A 83 -6.71 -14.08 -2.52
CA GLN A 83 -7.39 -13.99 -3.81
C GLN A 83 -7.32 -12.58 -4.40
N THR A 84 -7.42 -11.54 -3.57
CA THR A 84 -7.23 -10.15 -4.04
C THR A 84 -5.80 -9.96 -4.54
N ALA A 85 -4.80 -10.36 -3.75
CA ALA A 85 -3.39 -10.22 -4.09
C ALA A 85 -3.02 -10.95 -5.39
N LYS A 86 -3.58 -12.15 -5.63
CA LYS A 86 -3.37 -12.92 -6.87
C LYS A 86 -3.76 -12.16 -8.13
N PHE A 87 -4.86 -11.39 -8.10
CA PHE A 87 -5.23 -10.55 -9.24
C PHE A 87 -4.19 -9.46 -9.52
N PHE A 88 -3.61 -8.87 -8.47
CA PHE A 88 -2.57 -7.85 -8.61
C PHE A 88 -1.25 -8.47 -9.09
N LEU A 89 -0.82 -9.59 -8.50
CA LEU A 89 0.37 -10.30 -8.95
C LEU A 89 0.29 -10.66 -10.44
N ASN A 90 -0.84 -11.20 -10.89
CA ASN A 90 -1.06 -11.52 -12.30
C ASN A 90 -0.99 -10.27 -13.19
N GLU A 91 -1.64 -9.17 -12.80
CA GLU A 91 -1.58 -7.92 -13.55
C GLU A 91 -0.15 -7.37 -13.65
N PHE A 92 0.62 -7.43 -12.57
CA PHE A 92 2.02 -7.00 -12.55
C PHE A 92 3.00 -8.05 -13.12
N SER A 93 2.51 -9.20 -13.58
CA SER A 93 3.34 -10.31 -14.08
C SER A 93 4.37 -10.82 -13.07
N VAL A 94 3.99 -10.87 -11.79
CA VAL A 94 4.81 -11.33 -10.66
C VAL A 94 4.38 -12.74 -10.24
N SER A 95 5.35 -13.62 -9.99
CA SER A 95 5.08 -14.97 -9.45
C SER A 95 4.48 -14.91 -8.05
N GLU A 96 3.51 -15.78 -7.76
CA GLU A 96 2.92 -15.91 -6.42
C GLU A 96 3.96 -16.22 -5.33
N GLU A 97 5.08 -16.87 -5.68
CA GLU A 97 6.17 -17.20 -4.75
C GLU A 97 6.87 -15.96 -4.17
N LYS A 98 6.76 -14.81 -4.82
CA LYS A 98 7.31 -13.54 -4.31
C LYS A 98 6.46 -12.95 -3.19
N MET A 99 5.21 -13.39 -3.03
CA MET A 99 4.32 -12.90 -1.99
C MET A 99 4.65 -13.54 -0.64
N ARG A 100 4.94 -12.69 0.34
CA ARG A 100 5.13 -13.09 1.74
C ARG A 100 3.77 -13.11 2.44
N VAL A 101 3.24 -14.29 2.70
CA VAL A 101 1.99 -14.46 3.45
C VAL A 101 2.27 -14.39 4.94
N ARG A 102 1.51 -13.56 5.68
CA ARG A 102 1.69 -13.39 7.14
C ARG A 102 0.34 -13.41 7.86
N ASP A 103 0.19 -14.33 8.81
CA ASP A 103 -1.01 -14.43 9.65
C ASP A 103 -1.23 -13.18 10.50
N SER A 104 -0.15 -12.53 10.95
CA SER A 104 -0.18 -11.31 11.76
C SER A 104 -0.88 -10.13 11.09
N ILE A 105 -1.13 -10.19 9.78
CA ILE A 105 -1.86 -9.13 9.04
C ILE A 105 -3.39 -9.32 9.15
N TYR A 106 -3.86 -10.52 9.48
CA TYR A 106 -5.28 -10.82 9.58
C TYR A 106 -5.92 -10.07 10.76
N HIS A 107 -6.84 -9.14 10.47
CA HIS A 107 -7.50 -8.27 11.46
C HIS A 107 -6.50 -7.60 12.45
N ALA A 108 -5.33 -7.24 11.94
CA ALA A 108 -4.25 -6.63 12.71
C ALA A 108 -4.62 -5.24 13.25
N SER A 109 -4.05 -4.90 14.42
CA SER A 109 -4.02 -3.54 14.93
C SER A 109 -3.02 -2.68 14.14
N VAL A 110 -3.06 -1.35 14.33
CA VAL A 110 -2.09 -0.42 13.72
C VAL A 110 -0.64 -0.82 14.08
N ASN A 111 -0.35 -1.06 15.36
CA ASN A 111 0.99 -1.44 15.81
C ASN A 111 1.47 -2.75 15.14
N THR A 112 0.61 -3.77 15.05
CA THR A 112 0.98 -5.01 14.38
C THR A 112 1.22 -4.82 12.88
N LEU A 113 0.49 -3.90 12.23
CA LEU A 113 0.75 -3.55 10.83
C LEU A 113 2.10 -2.83 10.68
N LEU A 114 2.43 -1.88 11.56
CA LEU A 114 3.72 -1.20 11.59
C LEU A 114 4.87 -2.17 11.80
N GLU A 115 4.77 -3.09 12.77
CA GLU A 115 5.76 -4.15 12.97
C GLU A 115 5.99 -4.99 11.71
N ASN A 116 4.96 -5.19 10.89
CA ASN A 116 5.10 -5.90 9.63
C ASN A 116 5.82 -5.06 8.56
N ILE A 117 5.55 -3.75 8.53
CA ILE A 117 6.20 -2.77 7.65
C ILE A 117 7.69 -2.66 8.01
N HIS A 118 8.02 -2.54 9.30
CA HIS A 118 9.40 -2.48 9.81
C HIS A 118 10.24 -3.71 9.46
N LYS A 119 9.59 -4.85 9.17
CA LYS A 119 10.24 -6.11 8.79
C LYS A 119 10.30 -6.30 7.26
N ILE A 120 10.08 -5.25 6.48
CA ILE A 120 10.33 -5.27 5.04
C ILE A 120 11.84 -5.19 4.82
N ASP A 121 12.29 -5.76 3.70
CA ASP A 121 13.70 -5.71 3.33
C ASP A 121 14.12 -4.27 3.05
N GLU A 122 15.24 -3.81 3.62
CA GLU A 122 15.71 -2.43 3.48
C GLU A 122 16.13 -2.08 2.04
N GLU A 123 16.43 -3.09 1.22
CA GLU A 123 16.70 -2.89 -0.20
C GLU A 123 15.44 -2.53 -1.01
N ALA A 124 14.24 -2.89 -0.51
CA ALA A 124 12.97 -2.55 -1.15
C ALA A 124 12.69 -1.06 -0.98
N ASN A 125 12.38 -0.37 -2.08
CA ASN A 125 11.92 1.03 -2.05
C ASN A 125 10.40 1.11 -2.08
N SER A 126 9.73 0.01 -2.42
CA SER A 126 8.28 -0.04 -2.51
C SER A 126 7.72 -1.36 -2.00
N ALA A 127 6.61 -1.28 -1.29
CA ALA A 127 5.91 -2.45 -0.76
C ALA A 127 4.41 -2.32 -0.97
N ILE A 128 3.78 -3.43 -1.37
CA ILE A 128 2.33 -3.56 -1.46
C ILE A 128 1.82 -4.56 -0.43
N PHE A 129 0.73 -4.19 0.24
CA PHE A 129 0.26 -4.87 1.43
C PHE A 129 -1.25 -5.10 1.38
N PHE A 130 -1.67 -6.36 1.42
CA PHE A 130 -3.08 -6.77 1.33
C PHE A 130 -3.63 -7.16 2.69
N GLY A 131 -4.56 -6.36 3.22
CA GLY A 131 -5.08 -6.52 4.57
C GLY A 131 -6.56 -6.21 4.71
N HIS A 132 -6.96 -5.83 5.93
CA HIS A 132 -8.35 -5.73 6.36
C HIS A 132 -8.65 -4.39 7.03
N ASN A 133 -9.91 -4.01 7.00
CA ASN A 133 -10.41 -2.97 7.88
C ASN A 133 -10.83 -3.58 9.24
N PRO A 134 -10.78 -2.79 10.33
CA PRO A 134 -10.46 -1.35 10.32
C PRO A 134 -8.96 -1.03 10.26
N GLY A 135 -8.07 -2.00 10.50
CA GLY A 135 -6.61 -1.80 10.62
C GLY A 135 -5.97 -0.96 9.51
N ILE A 136 -6.28 -1.23 8.23
CA ILE A 136 -5.76 -0.41 7.12
C ILE A 136 -6.22 1.04 7.17
N THR A 137 -7.49 1.29 7.52
CA THR A 137 -8.01 2.66 7.63
C THR A 137 -7.34 3.40 8.76
N TYR A 138 -7.24 2.76 9.94
CA TYR A 138 -6.61 3.37 11.10
C TYR A 138 -5.12 3.60 10.89
N LEU A 139 -4.42 2.71 10.19
CA LEU A 139 -3.00 2.92 9.87
C LEU A 139 -2.80 4.13 8.95
N VAL A 140 -3.62 4.29 7.91
CA VAL A 140 -3.51 5.46 7.02
C VAL A 140 -3.81 6.75 7.79
N ASP A 141 -4.81 6.74 8.66
CA ASP A 141 -5.16 7.88 9.49
C ASP A 141 -4.04 8.23 10.47
N GLU A 142 -3.54 7.26 11.24
CA GLU A 142 -2.43 7.44 12.19
C GLU A 142 -1.19 8.05 11.52
N LEU A 143 -0.83 7.56 10.34
CA LEU A 143 0.38 7.96 9.64
C LEU A 143 0.28 9.31 8.92
N THR A 144 -0.94 9.79 8.63
CA THR A 144 -1.09 10.96 7.74
C THR A 144 -2.01 12.05 8.27
N ASN A 145 -2.93 11.73 9.19
CA ASN A 145 -4.05 12.58 9.61
C ASN A 145 -4.91 13.12 8.43
N LEU A 146 -4.82 12.48 7.26
CA LEU A 146 -5.46 12.90 6.01
C LEU A 146 -6.22 11.74 5.34
N GLY A 147 -6.31 10.59 6.02
CA GLY A 147 -6.98 9.40 5.52
C GLY A 147 -8.51 9.56 5.42
N PRO A 148 -9.18 8.77 4.58
CA PRO A 148 -10.64 8.71 4.58
C PRO A 148 -11.16 7.93 5.80
N ASP A 149 -12.33 8.30 6.32
CA ASP A 149 -12.98 7.63 7.47
C ASP A 149 -13.15 6.11 7.31
N ASN A 150 -13.24 5.62 6.08
CA ASN A 150 -13.27 4.19 5.78
C ASN A 150 -12.77 3.90 4.36
N ILE A 151 -11.70 3.11 4.27
CA ILE A 151 -11.22 2.57 2.99
C ILE A 151 -12.16 1.44 2.55
N PRO A 152 -12.91 1.56 1.44
CA PRO A 152 -13.85 0.52 0.99
C PRO A 152 -13.10 -0.72 0.50
N THR A 153 -13.82 -1.83 0.32
CA THR A 153 -13.22 -3.07 -0.22
C THR A 153 -12.56 -2.82 -1.57
N CYS A 154 -11.36 -3.35 -1.75
CA CYS A 154 -10.47 -3.09 -2.90
C CYS A 154 -10.03 -1.62 -3.04
N GLY A 155 -10.16 -0.81 -1.99
CA GLY A 155 -9.56 0.52 -1.93
C GLY A 155 -8.04 0.42 -1.74
N ILE A 156 -7.33 1.33 -2.38
CA ILE A 156 -5.87 1.41 -2.39
C ILE A 156 -5.45 2.80 -1.93
N SER A 157 -4.60 2.85 -0.92
CA SER A 157 -3.93 4.07 -0.44
C SER A 157 -2.45 3.97 -0.72
N ILE A 158 -1.84 5.04 -1.23
CA ILE A 158 -0.41 5.13 -1.50
C ILE A 158 0.19 6.18 -0.58
N LEU A 159 1.13 5.75 0.26
CA LEU A 159 1.90 6.59 1.17
C LEU A 159 3.35 6.66 0.68
N GLU A 160 3.97 7.83 0.79
CA GLU A 160 5.36 8.06 0.41
C GLU A 160 6.09 8.74 1.58
N SER A 161 7.30 8.27 1.89
CA SER A 161 8.16 8.81 2.95
C SER A 161 9.60 8.88 2.47
N TYR A 162 10.36 9.84 2.98
CA TYR A 162 11.82 9.92 2.80
C TYR A 162 12.60 9.11 3.84
N ALA A 163 11.91 8.29 4.65
CA ALA A 163 12.55 7.36 5.58
C ALA A 163 13.63 6.52 4.87
N GLU A 164 14.84 6.54 5.45
CA GLU A 164 15.96 5.75 4.94
C GLU A 164 15.70 4.25 5.11
N TYR A 165 15.02 3.89 6.20
CA TYR A 165 14.71 2.51 6.58
C TYR A 165 13.20 2.27 6.70
N TRP A 166 12.77 1.03 6.50
CA TRP A 166 11.39 0.64 6.79
C TRP A 166 11.10 0.64 8.29
N SER A 167 12.12 0.39 9.12
CA SER A 167 12.02 0.37 10.59
C SER A 167 11.69 1.70 11.26
N ASN A 168 11.77 2.82 10.54
CA ASN A 168 11.39 4.16 11.02
C ASN A 168 10.42 4.87 10.05
N PHE A 169 9.63 4.10 9.30
CA PHE A 169 8.75 4.65 8.26
C PHE A 169 7.76 5.69 8.82
N GLU A 170 7.31 5.52 10.06
CA GLU A 170 6.34 6.36 10.79
C GLU A 170 6.93 7.62 11.44
N ASP A 171 8.25 7.70 11.59
CA ASP A 171 8.89 8.81 12.31
C ASP A 171 9.11 10.05 11.42
N GLU A 172 8.83 9.92 10.13
CA GLU A 172 9.10 10.93 9.09
C GLU A 172 7.81 11.57 8.55
N ASP A 173 7.96 12.67 7.80
CA ASP A 173 6.84 13.29 7.10
C ASP A 173 6.29 12.34 6.00
N ILE A 174 5.16 11.71 6.29
CA ILE A 174 4.48 10.81 5.34
C ILE A 174 3.51 11.60 4.47
N ARG A 175 3.73 11.53 3.16
CA ARG A 175 2.80 12.07 2.17
C ARG A 175 1.74 11.05 1.80
N PHE A 176 0.46 11.41 1.99
CA PHE A 176 -0.65 10.66 1.37
C PHE A 176 -0.72 10.98 -0.13
N ALA A 177 -0.08 10.16 -0.94
CA ALA A 177 0.22 10.47 -2.34
C ALA A 177 -0.95 10.23 -3.30
N ASP A 178 -1.72 9.15 -3.10
CA ASP A 178 -2.87 8.84 -3.96
C ASP A 178 -3.86 7.91 -3.23
N TYR A 179 -5.12 7.91 -3.70
CA TYR A 179 -6.20 7.10 -3.16
C TYR A 179 -7.26 6.77 -4.21
N MET A 180 -7.45 5.47 -4.45
CA MET A 180 -8.35 4.95 -5.47
C MET A 180 -9.23 3.81 -4.94
N TYR A 181 -10.46 3.70 -5.45
CA TYR A 181 -11.36 2.60 -5.10
C TYR A 181 -12.42 2.37 -6.18
N PRO A 182 -13.07 1.19 -6.24
CA PRO A 182 -13.92 0.80 -7.38
C PRO A 182 -15.10 1.72 -7.74
N LYS A 183 -15.49 2.65 -6.86
CA LYS A 183 -16.58 3.61 -7.08
C LYS A 183 -16.11 5.04 -7.38
N LYS A 184 -14.84 5.38 -7.10
CA LYS A 184 -14.24 6.69 -7.40
C LYS A 184 -13.44 6.57 -8.68
N ASP A 185 -14.13 6.95 -9.76
CA ASP A 185 -13.68 7.31 -11.10
C ASP A 185 -12.74 6.40 -11.89
N LEU A 186 -13.25 6.01 -13.07
CA LEU A 186 -12.49 5.88 -14.32
C LEU A 186 -12.75 7.08 -15.26
N LYS A 187 -13.23 8.24 -14.75
CA LYS A 187 -13.69 9.36 -15.61
C LYS A 187 -13.11 10.76 -15.35
N HIS A 188 -12.24 10.98 -14.38
CA HIS A 188 -11.78 12.35 -14.07
C HIS A 188 -10.26 12.61 -14.13
N ILE A 189 -9.46 11.75 -14.77
CA ILE A 189 -8.00 11.97 -14.88
C ILE A 189 -7.52 12.20 -16.33
N TYR A 190 -8.39 12.06 -17.34
CA TYR A 190 -8.09 12.40 -18.74
C TYR A 190 -9.24 13.20 -19.39
N GLY A 191 -9.53 14.38 -18.85
CA GLY A 191 -10.43 15.37 -19.44
C GLY A 191 -9.82 16.75 -19.34
#